data_AF-A0A7C1E9T6-F1
#
_entry.id   AF-A0A7C1E9T6-F1
#
_cell.length_a   1.000
_cell.length_b   1.000
_cell.length_c   1.000
_cell.angle_alpha   90.00
_cell.angle_beta   90.00
_cell.angle_gamma   90.00
#
_symmetry.space_group_name_H-M   'P 1'
#
loop_
_entity.id
_entity.type
_entity.pdbx_description
1 polymer ?
#
loop_
_entity_poly.entity_id
_entity_poly.type
_entity_poly.pdbx_seq_one_letter_code
_entity_poly.pdbx_strand_id
1 'polypeptide(L)'
;MGFPVFLLIIPDSGQMYYLSEKIDILDKRIVNTIRACKDQIRHMVGKTEMQIVLYGSQARADAEQDSDLDLLVLVPDSVNLTQKRAIHDAIYEIGLDNDVVVSVIITTHRQWESPVTQSLPLYKNITQEGIRVV
;
A
#
# COMPACT_ATOMS: atom_id res chain seq x y z
N MET A 1 1.70 32.11 22.63
CA MET A 1 1.05 30.80 22.44
C MET A 1 1.08 30.50 20.96
N GLY A 2 2.15 29.86 20.49
CA GLY A 2 2.34 29.54 19.07
C GLY A 2 1.79 28.15 18.79
N PHE A 3 0.93 28.04 17.80
CA PHE A 3 0.56 26.75 17.20
C PHE A 3 1.83 26.10 16.63
N PRO A 4 2.08 24.79 16.85
CA PRO A 4 3.16 24.13 16.14
C PRO A 4 2.72 23.95 14.69
N VAL A 5 3.48 24.58 13.80
CA VAL A 5 3.49 24.27 12.37
C VAL A 5 3.95 22.83 12.26
N PHE A 6 3.04 21.90 11.96
CA PHE A 6 3.42 20.58 11.46
C PHE A 6 4.07 20.81 10.10
N LEU A 7 5.39 20.96 10.12
CA LEU A 7 6.22 20.94 8.93
C LEU A 7 6.04 19.55 8.32
N LEU A 8 5.23 19.48 7.27
CA LEU A 8 5.18 18.34 6.37
C LEU A 8 6.60 18.16 5.83
N ILE A 9 7.37 17.23 6.40
CA ILE A 9 8.65 16.84 5.82
C ILE A 9 8.29 16.13 4.51
N ILE A 10 8.35 16.88 3.42
CA ILE A 10 8.39 16.30 2.07
C ILE A 10 9.82 15.75 1.93
N PRO A 11 10.03 14.44 1.75
CA PRO A 11 11.35 13.89 1.54
C PRO A 11 11.89 14.44 0.22
N ASP A 12 12.99 15.19 0.32
CA ASP A 12 13.71 15.83 -0.79
C ASP A 12 14.54 14.83 -1.62
N SER A 13 14.28 13.54 -1.45
CA SER A 13 14.91 12.43 -2.16
C SER A 13 13.80 11.43 -2.46
N GLY A 14 13.74 10.87 -3.67
CA GLY A 14 12.69 9.94 -4.13
C GLY A 14 12.52 8.67 -3.28
N GLN A 15 12.09 8.84 -2.04
CA GLN A 15 11.98 7.85 -0.99
C GLN A 15 10.54 7.89 -0.49
N MET A 16 9.88 6.73 -0.57
CA MET A 16 8.55 6.50 -0.02
C MET A 16 8.50 6.82 1.47
N TYR A 17 7.34 7.32 1.91
CA TYR A 17 7.03 7.54 3.33
C TYR A 17 6.80 6.22 4.05
N TYR A 18 6.82 6.23 5.37
CA TYR A 18 6.36 5.14 6.22
C TYR A 18 4.96 5.42 6.79
N LEU A 19 4.17 4.36 7.00
CA LEU A 19 2.83 4.48 7.58
C LEU A 19 2.86 5.20 8.93
N SER A 20 3.89 4.98 9.75
CA SER A 20 4.07 5.68 11.03
C SER A 20 4.18 7.21 10.89
N GLU A 21 4.64 7.71 9.75
CA GLU A 21 4.81 9.15 9.49
C GLU A 21 3.52 9.80 8.96
N LYS A 22 2.61 9.01 8.42
CA LYS A 22 1.39 9.46 7.74
C LYS A 22 0.11 8.89 8.38
N ILE A 23 0.21 8.25 9.54
CA ILE A 23 -0.96 7.60 10.16
C ILE A 23 -2.07 8.58 10.51
N ASP A 24 -1.73 9.81 10.89
CA ASP A 24 -2.68 10.83 11.33
C ASP A 24 -3.51 11.43 10.18
N ILE A 25 -3.07 11.28 8.93
CA ILE A 25 -3.83 11.73 7.75
C ILE A 25 -4.80 10.66 7.24
N LEU A 26 -4.75 9.44 7.79
CA LEU A 26 -5.57 8.32 7.35
C LEU A 26 -6.74 8.10 8.30
N ASP A 27 -7.90 7.78 7.74
CA ASP A 27 -9.03 7.33 8.53
C ASP A 27 -8.68 6.03 9.28
N LYS A 28 -9.14 5.90 10.52
CA LYS A 28 -8.90 4.70 11.36
C LYS A 28 -9.37 3.42 10.66
N ARG A 29 -10.47 3.47 9.92
CA ARG A 29 -11.00 2.37 9.09
C ARG A 29 -9.99 1.93 8.05
N ILE A 30 -9.37 2.87 7.35
CA ILE A 30 -8.33 2.60 6.34
C ILE A 30 -7.11 1.96 7.01
N VAL A 31 -6.63 2.52 8.12
CA VAL A 31 -5.49 1.98 8.85
C VAL A 31 -5.76 0.55 9.34
N ASN A 32 -6.97 0.26 9.85
CA ASN A 32 -7.35 -1.08 10.28
C ASN A 32 -7.43 -2.06 9.11
N THR A 33 -8.01 -1.64 7.99
CA THR A 33 -8.10 -2.45 6.76
C THR A 33 -6.70 -2.78 6.24
N ILE A 34 -5.79 -1.81 6.17
CA ILE A 34 -4.40 -2.02 5.75
C ILE A 34 -3.70 -3.06 6.62
N ARG A 35 -3.87 -2.98 7.95
CA ARG A 35 -3.27 -3.94 8.90
C ARG A 35 -3.84 -5.35 8.71
N ALA A 36 -5.16 -5.49 8.60
CA ALA A 36 -5.82 -6.76 8.34
C ALA A 36 -5.34 -7.40 7.02
N CYS A 37 -5.30 -6.60 5.94
CA CYS A 37 -4.76 -7.03 4.65
C CYS A 37 -3.32 -7.50 4.77
N LYS A 38 -2.47 -6.73 5.45
CA LYS A 38 -1.06 -7.07 5.66
C LYS A 38 -0.89 -8.40 6.38
N ASP A 39 -1.59 -8.59 7.49
CA ASP A 39 -1.49 -9.80 8.30
C ASP A 39 -1.98 -11.02 7.53
N GLN A 40 -3.09 -10.88 6.79
CA GLN A 40 -3.64 -11.96 5.97
C GLN A 40 -2.72 -12.33 4.81
N ILE A 41 -2.22 -11.35 4.05
CA ILE A 41 -1.29 -11.62 2.94
C ILE A 41 -0.02 -12.28 3.46
N ARG A 42 0.52 -11.80 4.60
CA ARG A 42 1.71 -12.38 5.22
C ARG A 42 1.47 -13.84 5.62
N HIS A 43 0.31 -14.14 6.19
CA HIS A 43 -0.06 -15.51 6.54
C HIS A 43 -0.13 -16.42 5.31
N MET A 44 -0.79 -15.96 4.24
CA MET A 44 -1.00 -16.76 3.02
C MET A 44 0.27 -16.97 2.20
N VAL A 45 1.12 -15.94 2.11
CA VAL A 45 2.37 -16.00 1.34
C VAL A 45 3.46 -16.72 2.14
N GLY A 46 3.40 -16.68 3.48
CA GLY A 46 4.36 -17.35 4.37
C GLY A 46 5.78 -16.74 4.30
N LYS A 47 5.92 -15.53 3.76
CA LYS A 47 7.21 -14.87 3.56
C LYS A 47 7.30 -13.61 4.41
N THR A 48 8.37 -13.52 5.19
CA THR A 48 8.62 -12.38 6.08
C THR A 48 9.15 -11.14 5.35
N GLU A 49 9.72 -11.33 4.16
CA GLU A 49 10.36 -10.25 3.37
C GLU A 49 9.41 -9.53 2.42
N MET A 50 8.10 -9.83 2.45
CA MET A 50 7.13 -9.10 1.64
C MET A 50 7.04 -7.62 2.07
N GLN A 51 6.79 -6.75 1.10
CA GLN A 51 6.53 -5.32 1.34
C GLN A 51 5.12 -4.97 0.88
N ILE A 52 4.46 -4.11 1.64
CA ILE A 52 3.19 -3.50 1.25
C ILE A 52 3.38 -1.99 1.20
N VAL A 53 2.90 -1.39 0.11
CA VAL A 53 2.91 0.05 -0.12
C VAL A 53 1.49 0.49 -0.42
N LEU A 54 0.97 1.40 0.41
CA LEU A 54 -0.23 2.17 0.11
C LEU A 54 0.11 3.22 -0.94
N TYR A 55 -0.70 3.32 -1.99
CA TYR A 55 -0.58 4.37 -2.99
C TYR A 55 -1.95 4.95 -3.32
N GLY A 56 -2.03 5.77 -4.38
CA GLY A 56 -3.31 6.32 -4.82
C GLY A 56 -3.77 7.46 -3.91
N SER A 57 -5.08 7.71 -3.92
CA SER A 57 -5.62 8.93 -3.30
C SER A 57 -5.47 8.95 -1.77
N GLN A 58 -5.60 7.78 -1.14
CA GLN A 58 -5.37 7.62 0.29
C GLN A 58 -3.94 8.01 0.70
N ALA A 59 -2.94 7.74 -0.15
CA ALA A 59 -1.55 8.13 0.12
C ALA A 59 -1.29 9.64 -0.06
N ARG A 60 -1.99 10.28 -1.00
CA ARG A 60 -1.83 11.71 -1.31
C ARG A 60 -2.64 12.64 -0.41
N ALA A 61 -3.51 12.11 0.46
CA ALA A 61 -4.47 12.87 1.26
C ALA A 61 -5.49 13.67 0.41
N ASP A 62 -5.78 13.21 -0.81
CA ASP A 62 -6.83 13.72 -1.70
C ASP A 62 -8.00 12.74 -1.83
N ALA A 63 -8.08 11.74 -0.92
CA ALA A 63 -9.15 10.77 -0.88
C ALA A 63 -10.49 11.37 -0.44
N GLU A 64 -11.52 11.12 -1.23
CA GLU A 64 -12.92 11.28 -0.83
C GLU A 64 -13.41 10.06 -0.04
N GLN A 65 -14.57 10.18 0.63
CA GLN A 65 -15.12 9.16 1.54
C GLN A 65 -15.23 7.75 0.93
N ASP A 66 -15.52 7.67 -0.37
CA ASP A 66 -15.73 6.42 -1.10
C ASP A 66 -14.49 6.01 -1.93
N SER A 67 -13.32 6.58 -1.64
CA SER A 67 -12.09 6.25 -2.35
C SER A 67 -11.62 4.84 -2.04
N ASP A 68 -11.26 4.11 -3.10
CA ASP A 68 -10.61 2.82 -3.02
C ASP A 68 -9.32 2.87 -2.17
N LEU A 69 -9.00 1.74 -1.56
CA LEU A 69 -7.74 1.45 -0.89
C LEU A 69 -6.80 0.72 -1.86
N ASP A 70 -5.85 1.45 -2.42
CA ASP A 70 -4.87 0.95 -3.38
C ASP A 70 -3.59 0.43 -2.70
N LEU A 71 -3.29 -0.86 -2.86
CA LEU A 71 -2.13 -1.52 -2.26
C LEU A 71 -1.24 -2.19 -3.32
N LEU A 72 0.06 -1.92 -3.25
CA LEU A 72 1.08 -2.68 -3.96
C LEU A 72 1.71 -3.67 -2.97
N VAL A 73 1.70 -4.94 -3.34
CA VAL A 73 2.34 -6.03 -2.60
C VAL A 73 3.53 -6.53 -3.40
N LEU A 74 4.72 -6.36 -2.83
CA LEU A 74 5.96 -6.89 -3.36
C LEU A 74 6.36 -8.14 -2.59
N VAL A 75 6.61 -9.22 -3.32
CA VAL A 75 7.07 -10.50 -2.77
C VAL A 75 8.47 -10.82 -3.30
N PRO A 76 9.32 -11.54 -2.53
CA PRO A 76 10.69 -11.85 -2.95
C PRO A 76 10.73 -12.76 -4.19
N ASP A 77 9.84 -13.76 -4.25
CA ASP A 77 9.75 -14.70 -5.37
C ASP A 77 8.34 -14.78 -5.94
N SER A 78 8.16 -15.61 -6.96
CA SER A 78 6.89 -15.81 -7.67
C SER A 78 5.72 -16.15 -6.74
N VAL A 79 4.57 -15.56 -7.06
CA VAL A 79 3.25 -15.98 -6.57
C VAL A 79 2.45 -16.42 -7.78
N ASN A 80 2.00 -17.67 -7.78
CA ASN A 80 1.27 -18.23 -8.92
C ASN A 80 -0.16 -17.69 -9.00
N LEU A 81 -0.84 -17.93 -10.13
CA LEU A 81 -2.19 -17.39 -10.36
C LEU A 81 -3.20 -17.86 -9.31
N THR A 82 -3.12 -19.12 -8.85
CA THR A 82 -4.02 -19.66 -7.82
C THR A 82 -3.83 -18.94 -6.49
N GLN A 83 -2.57 -18.69 -6.08
CA GLN A 83 -2.26 -17.93 -4.88
C GLN A 83 -2.71 -16.47 -5.01
N LYS A 84 -2.49 -15.83 -6.16
CA LYS A 84 -2.97 -14.46 -6.40
C LYS A 84 -4.49 -14.37 -6.25
N ARG A 85 -5.24 -15.32 -6.83
CA ARG A 85 -6.70 -15.38 -6.71
C ARG A 85 -7.13 -15.53 -5.25
N ALA A 86 -6.55 -16.48 -4.53
CA ALA A 86 -6.86 -16.67 -3.11
C ALA A 86 -6.57 -15.40 -2.29
N ILE A 87 -5.48 -14.69 -2.57
CA ILE A 87 -5.17 -13.41 -1.91
C ILE A 87 -6.24 -12.36 -2.26
N HIS A 88 -6.62 -12.23 -3.52
CA HIS A 88 -7.68 -11.31 -3.93
C HIS A 88 -9.01 -11.61 -3.24
N ASP A 89 -9.41 -12.88 -3.14
CA ASP A 89 -10.65 -13.31 -2.48
C ASP A 89 -10.61 -12.96 -0.98
N ALA A 90 -9.50 -13.25 -0.30
CA ALA A 90 -9.34 -12.92 1.12
C ALA A 90 -9.33 -11.41 1.39
N ILE A 91 -8.71 -10.63 0.51
CA ILE A 91 -8.68 -9.16 0.62
C ILE A 91 -10.05 -8.55 0.34
N TYR A 92 -10.81 -9.13 -0.58
CA TYR A 92 -12.18 -8.73 -0.85
C TYR A 92 -13.07 -8.90 0.40
N GLU A 93 -12.96 -10.04 1.10
CA GLU A 93 -13.68 -10.25 2.38
C GLU A 93 -13.29 -9.22 3.44
N ILE A 94 -11.98 -8.94 3.61
CA ILE A 94 -11.51 -7.91 4.54
C ILE A 94 -12.04 -6.53 4.18
N GLY A 95 -12.06 -6.18 2.89
CA GLY A 95 -12.61 -4.92 2.41
C GLY A 95 -14.10 -4.79 2.73
N LEU A 96 -14.88 -5.84 2.48
CA LEU A 96 -16.31 -5.88 2.83
C LEU A 96 -16.56 -5.70 4.33
N ASP A 97 -15.81 -6.41 5.18
CA ASP A 97 -15.96 -6.32 6.64
C ASP A 97 -15.65 -4.91 7.18
N ASN A 98 -14.82 -4.15 6.47
CA ASN A 98 -14.44 -2.79 6.84
C ASN A 98 -15.19 -1.71 6.04
N ASP A 99 -16.11 -2.06 5.14
CA ASP A 99 -16.78 -1.11 4.24
C ASP A 99 -15.77 -0.26 3.43
N VAL A 100 -14.77 -0.94 2.84
CA VAL A 100 -13.69 -0.35 2.03
C VAL A 100 -13.47 -1.20 0.79
N VAL A 101 -13.48 -0.58 -0.40
CA VAL A 101 -13.06 -1.26 -1.63
C VAL A 101 -11.55 -1.34 -1.66
N VAL A 102 -10.98 -2.54 -1.73
CA VAL A 102 -9.52 -2.75 -1.72
C VAL A 102 -9.04 -3.25 -3.08
N SER A 103 -8.14 -2.50 -3.69
CA SER A 103 -7.47 -2.83 -4.95
C SER A 103 -6.03 -3.24 -4.66
N VAL A 104 -5.60 -4.41 -5.16
CA VAL A 104 -4.26 -4.94 -4.89
C VAL A 104 -3.51 -5.26 -6.17
N ILE A 105 -2.27 -4.79 -6.28
CA ILE A 105 -1.29 -5.24 -7.27
C ILE A 105 -0.29 -6.16 -6.59
N ILE A 106 -0.23 -7.44 -7.00
CA ILE A 106 0.73 -8.41 -6.47
C ILE A 106 1.81 -8.71 -7.52
N THR A 107 3.05 -8.35 -7.23
CA THR A 107 4.20 -8.57 -8.11
C THR A 107 5.48 -8.90 -7.34
N THR A 108 6.49 -9.38 -8.04
CA THR A 108 7.80 -9.66 -7.41
C THR A 108 8.66 -8.41 -7.37
N HIS A 109 9.61 -8.31 -6.42
CA HIS A 109 10.62 -7.25 -6.43
C HIS A 109 11.35 -7.17 -7.77
N ARG A 110 11.75 -8.32 -8.33
CA ARG A 110 12.42 -8.38 -9.64
C ARG A 110 11.57 -7.78 -10.78
N GLN A 111 10.26 -8.06 -10.79
CA GLN A 111 9.36 -7.53 -11.82
C GLN A 111 9.12 -6.03 -11.61
N TRP A 112 8.94 -5.60 -10.37
CA TRP A 112 8.76 -4.19 -10.02
C TRP A 112 9.95 -3.33 -10.46
N GLU A 113 11.17 -3.82 -10.24
CA GLU A 113 12.42 -3.15 -10.63
C GLU A 113 12.81 -3.35 -12.11
N SER A 114 11.95 -3.99 -12.92
CA SER A 114 12.26 -4.16 -14.34
C SER A 114 12.18 -2.83 -15.10
N PRO A 115 13.02 -2.62 -16.15
CA PRO A 115 12.98 -1.40 -16.95
C PRO A 115 11.59 -1.10 -17.55
N VAL A 116 10.83 -2.14 -17.86
CA VAL A 116 9.44 -2.02 -18.35
C VAL A 116 8.57 -1.39 -17.28
N THR A 117 8.60 -1.91 -16.05
CA THR A 117 7.77 -1.37 -14.96
C THR A 117 8.23 0.02 -14.54
N GLN A 118 9.54 0.26 -14.45
CA GLN A 118 10.11 1.58 -14.14
C GLN A 118 9.73 2.68 -15.15
N SER A 119 9.43 2.29 -16.40
CA SER A 119 8.96 3.23 -17.42
C SER A 119 7.49 3.66 -17.24
N LEU A 120 6.72 2.93 -16.44
CA LEU A 120 5.30 3.21 -16.22
C LEU A 120 5.11 4.41 -15.29
N PRO A 121 4.12 5.28 -15.54
CA PRO A 121 3.74 6.36 -14.62
C PRO A 121 3.44 5.85 -13.21
N LEU A 122 2.80 4.68 -13.12
CA LEU A 122 2.47 4.02 -11.84
C LEU A 122 3.71 3.82 -10.96
N TYR A 123 4.83 3.35 -11.54
CA TYR A 123 6.06 3.15 -10.79
C TYR A 123 6.59 4.46 -10.19
N LYS A 124 6.59 5.53 -11.00
CA LYS A 124 7.07 6.85 -10.58
C LYS A 124 6.20 7.39 -9.44
N ASN A 125 4.88 7.34 -9.60
CA ASN A 125 3.94 7.81 -8.59
C ASN A 125 4.10 7.04 -7.27
N ILE A 126 4.14 5.71 -7.32
CA ILE A 126 4.32 4.89 -6.12
C ILE A 126 5.66 5.15 -5.44
N THR A 127 6.73 5.36 -6.21
CA THR A 127 8.06 5.62 -5.65
C THR A 127 8.14 6.99 -4.96
N GLN A 128 7.43 8.00 -5.47
CA GLN A 128 7.45 9.36 -4.96
C GLN A 128 6.45 9.60 -3.82
N GLU A 129 5.29 8.96 -3.88
CA GLU A 129 4.13 9.27 -3.02
C GLU A 129 3.71 8.09 -2.13
N GLY A 130 4.23 6.89 -2.39
CA GLY A 130 3.82 5.69 -1.69
C GLY A 130 4.16 5.70 -0.20
N ILE A 131 3.31 5.04 0.59
CA ILE A 131 3.44 4.87 2.05
C ILE A 131 3.71 3.39 2.35
N ARG A 132 4.91 3.07 2.83
CA ARG A 132 5.33 1.73 3.24
C ARG A 132 4.69 1.31 4.56
N VAL A 133 4.08 0.13 4.57
CA VAL A 133 3.41 -0.46 5.74
C VAL A 133 4.37 -1.42 6.44
N VAL A 134 5.24 -0.88 7.31
CA VAL A 134 6.27 -1.66 8.06
C VAL A 134 5.71 -2.43 9.23
#